data_AF-A0A923PZ01-F1
#
_entry.id   AF-A0A923PZ01-F1
#
_cell.length_a   1.000
_cell.length_b   1.000
_cell.length_c   1.000
_cell.angle_alpha   90.00
_cell.angle_beta   90.00
_cell.angle_gamma   90.00
#
_symmetry.space_group_name_H-M   'P 1'
#
loop_
_entity.id
_entity.type
_entity.pdbx_description
1 polymer ?
#
loop_
_entity_poly.entity_id
_entity_poly.type
_entity_poly.pdbx_seq_one_letter_code
_entity_poly.pdbx_strand_id
1 'polypeptide(L)'
;QFGPFWAAATNEGRPRSQMREYRLTGLTNYDFTTGPLKNFNIGGAVRWESRASIGYLAGAPETSGPYTGAVLFLDNNKPVWDRARAYLDLSAGYKFKLYGDKIRAKLQLNIRDVTEGGRLQAVAVNPDGTPYAYRIVDPRQFILSTTFDL
;
A
#
# COMPACT_ATOMS: atom_id res chain seq x y z
N GLN A 1 29.98 -18.84 -17.40
CA GLN A 1 28.78 -18.03 -17.70
C GLN A 1 27.60 -18.59 -16.90
N PHE A 2 27.52 -18.29 -15.60
CA PHE A 2 26.42 -18.75 -14.72
C PHE A 2 25.94 -17.64 -13.76
N GLY A 3 26.42 -16.40 -13.92
CA GLY A 3 26.07 -15.28 -13.04
C GLY A 3 24.56 -15.09 -12.82
N PRO A 4 23.71 -15.17 -13.87
CA PRO A 4 22.26 -15.08 -13.71
C PRO A 4 21.64 -16.24 -12.89
N PHE A 5 22.18 -17.45 -13.06
CA PHE A 5 21.71 -18.64 -12.34
C PHE A 5 22.09 -18.60 -10.85
N TRP A 6 23.32 -18.20 -10.54
CA TRP A 6 23.77 -18.01 -9.15
C TRP A 6 23.03 -16.88 -8.44
N ALA A 7 22.77 -15.76 -9.13
CA ALA A 7 21.96 -14.67 -8.60
C ALA A 7 20.51 -15.11 -8.30
N ALA A 8 19.92 -15.95 -9.16
CA ALA A 8 18.58 -16.50 -8.94
C ALA A 8 18.54 -17.53 -7.79
N ALA A 9 19.49 -18.47 -7.75
CA ALA A 9 19.58 -19.49 -6.69
C ALA A 9 19.77 -18.90 -5.28
N THR A 10 20.37 -17.71 -5.17
CA THR A 10 20.56 -16.98 -3.91
C THR A 10 19.24 -16.45 -3.33
N ASN A 11 18.16 -16.39 -4.12
CA ASN A 11 16.84 -15.90 -3.69
C ASN A 11 15.90 -16.99 -3.17
N GLU A 12 16.24 -18.27 -3.32
CA GLU A 12 15.41 -19.38 -2.85
C GLU A 12 15.34 -19.41 -1.31
N GLY A 13 14.12 -19.45 -0.76
CA GLY A 13 13.85 -19.48 0.68
C GLY A 13 13.97 -18.14 1.42
N ARG A 14 14.15 -17.00 0.71
CA ARG A 14 14.39 -15.68 1.32
C ARG A 14 13.28 -14.67 1.00
N PRO A 15 13.05 -13.64 1.85
CA PRO A 15 12.02 -12.65 1.62
C PRO A 15 12.22 -11.97 0.25
N ARG A 16 11.21 -12.04 -0.61
CA ARG A 16 11.29 -11.33 -1.90
C ARG A 16 11.21 -9.83 -1.63
N SER A 17 12.14 -9.09 -2.24
CA SER A 17 12.11 -7.63 -2.15
C SER A 17 10.77 -7.12 -2.69
N GLN A 18 10.23 -6.10 -2.02
CA GLN A 18 8.91 -5.49 -2.23
C GLN A 18 7.69 -6.39 -1.97
N MET A 19 7.86 -7.64 -1.51
CA MET A 19 6.74 -8.47 -1.07
C MET A 19 6.51 -8.34 0.44
N ARG A 20 5.29 -7.96 0.81
CA ARG A 20 4.84 -7.95 2.20
C ARG A 20 4.34 -9.33 2.57
N GLU A 21 4.79 -9.84 3.71
CA GLU A 21 4.47 -11.20 4.16
C GLU A 21 2.99 -11.35 4.55
N TYR A 22 2.44 -10.34 5.23
CA TYR A 22 1.06 -10.36 5.70
C TYR A 22 0.31 -9.10 5.28
N ARG A 23 -0.95 -9.29 4.92
CA ARG A 23 -1.90 -8.22 4.61
C ARG A 23 -3.25 -8.56 5.21
N LEU A 24 -3.89 -7.56 5.81
CA LEU A 24 -5.23 -7.67 6.37
C LEU A 24 -6.08 -6.53 5.83
N THR A 25 -7.30 -6.84 5.40
CA THR A 25 -8.29 -5.83 4.98
C THR A 25 -9.59 -6.11 5.71
N GLY A 26 -10.14 -5.07 6.33
CA GLY A 26 -11.48 -5.07 6.92
C GLY A 26 -12.31 -3.99 6.27
N LEU A 27 -13.58 -4.28 5.99
CA LEU A 27 -14.54 -3.34 5.43
C LEU A 27 -15.85 -3.47 6.21
N THR A 28 -16.47 -2.34 6.54
CA THR A 28 -17.80 -2.30 7.12
C THR A 28 -18.64 -1.21 6.48
N ASN A 29 -19.94 -1.47 6.42
CA ASN A 29 -20.92 -0.54 5.90
C ASN A 29 -22.25 -0.80 6.62
N TYR A 30 -22.87 0.27 7.12
CA TYR A 30 -24.12 0.21 7.84
C TYR A 30 -25.15 1.13 7.20
N ASP A 31 -26.31 0.57 6.84
CA ASP A 31 -27.43 1.28 6.26
C ASP A 31 -28.54 1.46 7.29
N PHE A 32 -28.91 2.71 7.54
CA PHE A 32 -30.02 3.04 8.42
C PHE A 32 -31.33 2.92 7.63
N THR A 33 -32.12 1.90 7.95
CA THR A 33 -33.39 1.61 7.25
C THR A 33 -34.62 2.18 7.97
N THR A 34 -34.50 2.49 9.27
CA THR A 34 -35.56 3.02 10.12
C THR A 34 -35.03 4.09 11.09
N GLY A 35 -35.95 4.77 11.79
CA GLY A 35 -35.60 5.77 12.79
C GLY A 35 -35.15 7.13 12.22
N PRO A 36 -34.56 8.00 13.05
CA PRO A 36 -34.23 9.38 12.68
C PRO A 36 -33.14 9.50 11.62
N LEU A 37 -32.32 8.47 11.46
CA LEU A 37 -31.25 8.41 10.44
C LEU A 37 -31.65 7.61 9.21
N LYS A 38 -32.94 7.26 9.04
CA LYS A 38 -33.40 6.52 7.87
C LYS A 38 -32.86 7.15 6.57
N ASN A 39 -32.34 6.30 5.68
CA ASN A 39 -31.68 6.63 4.42
C ASN A 39 -30.22 7.12 4.51
N PHE A 40 -29.66 7.26 5.71
CA PHE A 40 -28.21 7.41 5.87
C PHE A 40 -27.50 6.08 5.70
N ASN A 41 -26.24 6.19 5.32
CA ASN A 41 -25.28 5.11 5.26
C ASN A 41 -23.94 5.62 5.80
N ILE A 42 -23.26 4.80 6.60
CA ILE A 42 -21.88 5.05 7.05
C ILE A 42 -21.04 3.81 6.80
N GLY A 43 -19.79 4.00 6.44
CA GLY A 43 -18.87 2.91 6.19
C GLY A 43 -17.43 3.27 6.48
N GLY A 44 -16.59 2.26 6.47
CA GLY A 44 -15.16 2.43 6.63
C GLY A 44 -14.40 1.17 6.26
N ALA A 45 -13.15 1.35 5.87
CA ALA A 45 -12.23 0.26 5.57
C ALA A 45 -10.90 0.48 6.27
N VAL A 46 -10.31 -0.61 6.75
CA VAL A 46 -8.93 -0.63 7.22
C VAL A 46 -8.13 -1.58 6.35
N ARG A 47 -6.96 -1.13 5.89
CA ARG A 47 -5.98 -1.97 5.20
C ARG A 47 -4.71 -1.93 6.02
N TRP A 48 -4.19 -3.08 6.39
CA TRP A 48 -2.92 -3.20 7.08
C TRP A 48 -1.98 -4.10 6.29
N GLU A 49 -0.71 -3.73 6.27
CA GLU A 49 0.34 -4.55 5.68
C GLU A 49 1.56 -4.62 6.60
N SER A 50 2.16 -5.80 6.71
CA SER A 50 3.38 -6.02 7.49
C SER A 50 4.59 -5.30 6.88
N ARG A 51 5.71 -5.29 7.61
CA ARG A 51 7.00 -4.81 7.08
C ARG A 51 7.40 -5.61 5.84
N ALA A 52 8.20 -5.00 4.97
CA ALA A 52 8.66 -5.61 3.73
C ALA A 52 10.13 -5.31 3.52
N SER A 53 10.90 -6.27 2.98
CA SER A 53 12.25 -5.95 2.51
C SER A 53 12.13 -5.08 1.27
N ILE A 54 12.87 -3.97 1.22
CA ILE A 54 13.00 -3.10 0.04
C ILE A 54 14.39 -3.19 -0.59
N GLY A 55 15.20 -4.15 -0.18
CA GLY A 55 16.50 -4.42 -0.75
C GLY A 55 17.41 -5.14 0.23
N TYR A 56 18.63 -5.38 -0.19
CA TYR A 56 19.66 -6.04 0.59
C TYR A 56 20.96 -5.25 0.48
N LEU A 57 21.71 -5.17 1.57
CA LEU A 57 23.01 -4.49 1.58
C LEU A 57 24.08 -5.31 0.85
N ALA A 58 25.23 -4.68 0.58
CA ALA A 58 26.38 -5.31 -0.05
C ALA A 58 26.84 -6.61 0.65
N GLY A 59 27.14 -7.62 -0.17
CA GLY A 59 27.87 -8.83 0.21
C GLY A 59 29.34 -8.56 0.54
N ALA A 60 30.03 -9.61 0.99
CA ALA A 60 31.48 -9.54 1.16
C ALA A 60 32.16 -9.27 -0.20
N PRO A 61 33.20 -8.42 -0.26
CA PRO A 61 33.97 -8.24 -1.47
C PRO A 61 34.62 -9.55 -1.92
N GLU A 62 34.81 -9.71 -3.22
CA GLU A 62 35.54 -10.85 -3.77
C GLU A 62 36.96 -10.87 -3.21
N THR A 63 37.37 -12.03 -2.69
CA THR A 63 38.70 -12.21 -2.08
C THR A 63 39.72 -12.77 -3.06
N SER A 64 39.31 -13.12 -4.29
CA SER A 64 40.19 -13.70 -5.30
C SER A 64 39.70 -13.41 -6.73
N GLY A 65 40.60 -13.60 -7.71
CA GLY A 65 40.28 -13.47 -9.13
C GLY A 65 40.31 -12.02 -9.66
N PRO A 66 39.90 -11.81 -10.93
CA PRO A 66 40.01 -10.52 -11.61
C PRO A 66 39.14 -9.41 -11.03
N TYR A 67 38.22 -9.75 -10.11
CA TYR A 67 37.33 -8.80 -9.43
C TYR A 67 37.66 -8.64 -7.94
N THR A 68 38.85 -9.04 -7.49
CA THR A 68 39.28 -8.92 -6.09
C THR A 68 39.06 -7.50 -5.56
N GLY A 69 38.36 -7.36 -4.43
CA GLY A 69 37.99 -6.09 -3.82
C GLY A 69 36.65 -5.50 -4.30
N ALA A 70 36.03 -6.05 -5.35
CA ALA A 70 34.71 -5.62 -5.80
C ALA A 70 33.57 -6.35 -5.08
N VAL A 71 32.43 -5.68 -4.90
CA VAL A 71 31.18 -6.31 -4.42
C VAL A 71 30.37 -6.73 -5.63
N LEU A 72 30.23 -8.04 -5.85
CA LEU A 72 29.47 -8.58 -6.98
C LEU A 72 28.08 -9.11 -6.60
N PHE A 73 27.83 -9.31 -5.31
CA PHE A 73 26.60 -9.92 -4.78
C PHE A 73 26.03 -9.12 -3.62
N LEU A 74 24.71 -9.22 -3.44
CA LEU A 74 24.01 -8.69 -2.26
C LEU A 74 24.05 -9.71 -1.12
N ASP A 75 24.07 -9.21 0.12
CA ASP A 75 23.96 -10.03 1.32
C ASP A 75 22.48 -10.22 1.69
N ASN A 76 21.93 -11.37 1.33
CA ASN A 76 20.53 -11.63 1.63
C ASN A 76 20.23 -11.81 3.14
N ASN A 77 21.25 -11.85 4.01
CA ASN A 77 21.06 -11.81 5.46
C ASN A 77 21.02 -10.38 6.02
N LYS A 78 21.19 -9.36 5.16
CA LYS A 78 21.12 -7.94 5.53
C LYS A 78 20.01 -7.20 4.78
N PRO A 79 18.72 -7.56 5.00
CA PRO A 79 17.60 -6.86 4.40
C PRO A 79 17.46 -5.44 4.96
N VAL A 80 17.10 -4.50 4.08
CA VAL A 80 16.61 -3.18 4.47
C VAL A 80 15.09 -3.21 4.49
N TRP A 81 14.47 -2.81 5.61
CA TRP A 81 13.04 -2.97 5.82
C TRP A 81 12.26 -1.66 5.66
N ASP A 82 11.19 -1.68 4.86
CA ASP A 82 10.10 -0.71 5.00
C ASP A 82 9.21 -1.10 6.17
N ARG A 83 8.71 -0.10 6.90
CA ARG A 83 7.84 -0.30 8.07
C ARG A 83 6.50 -0.94 7.69
N ALA A 84 5.86 -1.57 8.67
CA ALA A 84 4.45 -1.94 8.58
C ALA A 84 3.58 -0.68 8.46
N ARG A 85 2.45 -0.78 7.77
CA ARG A 85 1.58 0.37 7.47
C ARG A 85 0.11 0.01 7.62
N ALA A 86 -0.66 0.97 8.11
CA ALA A 86 -2.11 0.90 8.17
C ALA A 86 -2.71 2.08 7.40
N TYR A 87 -3.80 1.83 6.71
CA TYR A 87 -4.56 2.79 5.92
C TYR A 87 -6.01 2.73 6.38
N LEU A 88 -6.64 3.89 6.49
CA LEU A 88 -8.02 4.04 6.94
C LEU A 88 -8.80 4.83 5.89
N ASP A 89 -9.91 4.26 5.44
CA ASP A 89 -10.86 4.88 4.53
C ASP A 89 -12.20 5.02 5.25
N LEU A 90 -12.91 6.13 5.02
CA LEU A 90 -14.23 6.41 5.63
C LEU A 90 -15.24 6.81 4.56
N SER A 91 -16.50 6.48 4.76
CA SER A 91 -17.59 6.88 3.87
C SER A 91 -18.85 7.26 4.63
N ALA A 92 -19.61 8.19 4.06
CA ALA A 92 -20.94 8.54 4.52
C ALA A 92 -21.81 8.88 3.31
N GLY A 93 -23.09 8.53 3.34
CA GLY A 93 -24.02 8.87 2.30
C GLY A 93 -25.45 9.05 2.80
N TYR A 94 -26.25 9.72 1.98
CA TYR A 94 -27.66 9.96 2.26
C TYR A 94 -28.48 9.81 0.99
N LYS A 95 -29.55 9.01 1.06
CA LYS A 95 -30.52 8.84 -0.03
C LYS A 95 -31.72 9.76 0.19
N PHE A 96 -32.11 10.49 -0.85
CA PHE A 96 -33.25 11.37 -0.83
C PHE A 96 -34.01 11.29 -2.15
N LYS A 97 -35.21 11.86 -2.18
CA LYS A 97 -36.06 11.89 -3.35
C LYS A 97 -36.21 13.32 -3.85
N LEU A 98 -36.28 13.48 -5.16
CA LEU A 98 -36.45 14.74 -5.87
C LEU A 98 -37.68 14.67 -6.78
N TYR A 99 -38.19 15.84 -7.19
CA TYR A 99 -39.34 15.97 -8.11
C TYR A 99 -40.59 15.17 -7.69
N GLY A 100 -40.96 15.22 -6.42
CA GLY A 100 -42.14 14.51 -5.91
C GLY A 100 -42.01 13.00 -6.07
N ASP A 101 -40.90 12.43 -5.60
CA ASP A 101 -40.61 11.00 -5.61
C ASP A 101 -40.31 10.35 -6.97
N LYS A 102 -40.24 11.15 -8.05
CA LYS A 102 -39.90 10.67 -9.40
C LYS A 102 -38.43 10.35 -9.60
N ILE A 103 -37.53 11.04 -8.90
CA ILE A 103 -36.09 10.82 -9.02
C ILE A 103 -35.55 10.42 -7.65
N ARG A 104 -34.86 9.29 -7.58
CA ARG A 104 -34.12 8.90 -6.39
C ARG A 104 -32.69 9.41 -6.54
N ALA A 105 -32.17 10.06 -5.51
CA ALA A 105 -30.82 10.60 -5.50
C ALA A 105 -30.04 10.09 -4.29
N LYS A 106 -28.73 9.95 -4.47
CA LYS A 106 -27.79 9.64 -3.39
C LYS A 106 -26.64 10.64 -3.41
N LEU A 107 -26.43 11.33 -2.29
CA LEU A 107 -25.19 12.08 -2.04
C LEU A 107 -24.25 11.18 -1.24
N GLN A 108 -23.00 11.04 -1.67
CA GLN A 108 -22.01 10.21 -1.00
C GLN A 108 -20.65 10.90 -0.90
N LEU A 109 -20.12 10.95 0.31
CA LEU A 109 -18.76 11.37 0.62
C LEU A 109 -17.90 10.14 0.90
N ASN A 110 -16.75 10.05 0.25
CA ASN A 110 -15.71 9.08 0.56
C ASN A 110 -14.41 9.83 0.88
N ILE A 111 -13.77 9.47 1.99
CA ILE A 111 -12.48 9.99 2.40
C ILE A 111 -11.48 8.84 2.35
N ARG A 112 -10.52 8.91 1.43
CA ARG A 112 -9.48 7.90 1.27
C ARG A 112 -8.22 8.28 2.02
N ASP A 113 -7.56 7.28 2.60
CA ASP A 113 -6.29 7.41 3.33
C ASP A 113 -6.34 8.57 4.36
N VAL A 114 -7.34 8.54 5.24
CA VAL A 114 -7.73 9.62 6.18
C VAL A 114 -6.56 10.15 7.02
N THR A 115 -5.60 9.29 7.35
CA THR A 115 -4.44 9.59 8.20
C THR A 115 -3.20 10.00 7.41
N GLU A 116 -3.25 10.01 6.08
CA GLU A 116 -2.10 10.23 5.21
C GLU A 116 -1.91 11.71 4.88
N GLY A 117 -0.66 12.19 5.01
CA GLY A 117 -0.25 13.56 4.71
C GLY A 117 0.40 13.74 3.35
N GLY A 118 0.61 12.64 2.62
CA GLY A 118 1.37 12.60 1.38
C GLY A 118 2.87 12.47 1.66
N ARG A 119 3.57 11.64 0.89
CA ARG A 119 5.03 11.45 1.02
C ARG A 119 5.64 10.73 -0.17
N LEU A 120 6.96 10.85 -0.29
CA LEU A 120 7.77 9.88 -1.03
C LEU A 120 8.09 8.70 -0.11
N GLN A 121 7.80 7.49 -0.58
CA GLN A 121 8.10 6.25 0.12
C GLN A 121 9.15 5.47 -0.65
N ALA A 122 10.30 5.22 -0.04
CA ALA A 122 11.32 4.35 -0.61
C ALA A 122 10.75 2.94 -0.84
N VAL A 123 10.99 2.41 -2.04
CA VAL A 123 10.58 1.05 -2.43
C VAL A 123 11.76 0.19 -2.88
N ALA A 124 12.91 0.81 -3.16
CA ALA A 124 14.15 0.10 -3.43
C ALA A 124 15.37 0.86 -2.91
N VAL A 125 16.39 0.13 -2.46
CA VAL A 125 17.67 0.67 -1.99
C VAL A 125 18.86 0.07 -2.71
N ASN A 126 19.91 0.87 -2.84
CA ASN A 126 21.22 0.47 -3.32
C ASN A 126 21.91 -0.46 -2.29
N PRO A 127 23.00 -1.16 -2.67
CA PRO A 127 23.76 -2.00 -1.74
C PRO A 127 24.37 -1.25 -0.54
N ASP A 128 24.50 0.08 -0.63
CA ASP A 128 24.92 0.96 0.47
C ASP A 128 23.77 1.40 1.39
N GLY A 129 22.54 0.96 1.10
CA GLY A 129 21.32 1.28 1.84
C GLY A 129 20.65 2.59 1.43
N THR A 130 21.23 3.36 0.50
CA THR A 130 20.62 4.60 0.02
C THR A 130 19.43 4.27 -0.91
N PRO A 131 18.26 4.91 -0.74
CA PRO A 131 17.14 4.64 -1.64
C PRO A 131 17.39 5.20 -3.04
N TYR A 132 17.12 4.40 -4.08
CA TYR A 132 17.19 4.83 -5.48
C TYR A 132 15.83 4.87 -6.16
N ALA A 133 14.81 4.24 -5.58
CA ALA A 133 13.45 4.25 -6.12
C ALA A 133 12.43 4.59 -5.04
N TYR A 134 11.48 5.45 -5.42
CA TYR A 134 10.42 5.94 -4.55
C TYR A 134 9.07 5.76 -5.24
N ARG A 135 8.03 5.50 -4.44
CA ARG A 135 6.64 5.67 -4.85
C ARG A 135 6.07 6.93 -4.22
N ILE A 136 5.20 7.62 -4.96
CA ILE A 136 4.40 8.71 -4.41
C ILE A 136 3.23 8.09 -3.68
N VAL A 137 3.00 8.56 -2.45
CA VAL A 137 1.79 8.27 -1.69
C VAL A 137 1.00 9.56 -1.63
N ASP A 138 -0.22 9.51 -2.16
CA ASP A 138 -1.12 10.66 -2.18
C ASP A 138 -1.51 11.05 -0.74
N PRO A 139 -1.69 12.35 -0.47
CA PRO A 139 -2.34 12.78 0.76
C PRO A 139 -3.80 12.33 0.77
N ARG A 140 -4.45 12.42 1.94
CA ARG A 140 -5.88 12.14 2.09
C ARG A 140 -6.73 12.78 0.97
N GLN A 141 -7.67 12.03 0.41
CA GLN A 141 -8.52 12.49 -0.69
C GLN A 141 -9.98 12.56 -0.26
N PHE A 142 -10.67 13.64 -0.63
CA PHE A 142 -12.10 13.82 -0.42
C PHE A 142 -12.84 13.69 -1.75
N ILE A 143 -13.77 12.74 -1.83
CA ILE A 143 -14.53 12.45 -3.05
C ILE A 143 -16.01 12.59 -2.72
N LEU A 144 -16.64 13.63 -3.25
CA LEU A 144 -18.07 13.84 -3.16
C LEU A 144 -18.73 13.46 -4.48
N SER A 145 -19.76 12.62 -4.43
CA SER A 145 -20.47 12.14 -5.61
C SER A 145 -21.97 12.21 -5.39
N THR A 146 -22.69 12.55 -6.46
CA THR A 146 -24.15 12.51 -6.50
C THR A 146 -24.59 11.56 -7.61
N THR A 147 -25.44 10.59 -7.28
CA THR A 147 -26.03 9.64 -8.24
C THR A 147 -27.53 9.87 -8.32
N PHE A 148 -28.10 9.74 -9.52
CA PHE A 148 -29.53 9.87 -9.79
C PHE A 148 -30.05 8.60 -10.46
N ASP A 149 -31.12 8.04 -9.94
CA ASP A 149 -31.89 6.94 -10.53
C ASP A 149 -33.25 7.47 -10.98
N LEU A 150 -33.54 7.29 -12.28
CA LEU A 150 -34.73 7.77 -13.00
C LEU A 150 -35.87 6.73 -13.03
#